data_AF-A0A7Y0S9R9-F1
#
_entry.id   AF-A0A7Y0S9R9-F1
#
_cell.length_a   1.000
_cell.length_b   1.000
_cell.length_c   1.000
_cell.angle_alpha   90.00
_cell.angle_beta   90.00
_cell.angle_gamma   90.00
#
_symmetry.space_group_name_H-M   'P 1'
#
loop_
_entity.id
_entity.type
_entity.pdbx_description
1 polymer ?
#
loop_
_entity_poly.entity_id
_entity_poly.type
_entity_poly.pdbx_seq_one_letter_code
_entity_poly.pdbx_strand_id
1 'polypeptide(L)'
;MKLKFDLKKKNGNARRGQLTFERGTVQTPAFMPVGTYGTVKGMTPEEVKGTGAEILLGNTFHLWLRPGQEVMKMHGDLHDFMNWHGPILTDSGGFQVFSRGKMRT
;
A
#
# COMPACT_ATOMS: atom_id res chain seq x y z
N MET A 1 13.61 -8.62 9.73
CA MET A 1 13.53 -7.60 10.80
C MET A 1 12.10 -7.07 10.89
N LYS A 2 11.41 -7.27 12.02
CA LYS A 2 10.06 -6.71 12.26
C LYS A 2 10.08 -5.17 12.18
N LEU A 3 8.95 -4.58 11.80
CA LEU A 3 8.69 -3.14 11.74
C LEU A 3 9.32 -2.39 12.93
N LYS A 4 10.14 -1.37 12.66
CA LYS A 4 10.68 -0.44 13.66
C LYS A 4 10.19 0.97 13.37
N PHE A 5 9.71 1.67 14.39
CA PHE A 5 9.40 3.10 14.30
C PHE A 5 10.40 3.91 15.13
N ASP A 6 10.89 5.02 14.57
CA ASP A 6 11.80 5.95 15.22
C ASP A 6 11.25 7.38 15.14
N LEU A 7 11.09 8.04 16.29
CA LEU A 7 10.65 9.44 16.36
C LEU A 7 11.87 10.36 16.27
N LYS A 8 11.98 11.15 15.20
CA LYS A 8 13.12 12.05 14.95
C LYS A 8 12.96 13.41 15.60
N LYS A 9 11.77 14.01 15.49
CA LYS A 9 11.48 15.34 16.04
C LYS A 9 9.99 15.50 16.31
N LYS A 10 9.67 16.31 17.32
CA LYS A 10 8.31 16.72 17.66
C LYS A 10 8.22 18.25 17.69
N ASN A 11 7.12 18.80 17.20
CA ASN A 11 6.77 20.21 17.37
C ASN A 11 5.27 20.28 17.68
N GLY A 12 4.92 20.56 18.94
CA GLY A 12 3.54 20.41 19.41
C GLY A 12 3.02 18.98 19.17
N ASN A 13 1.92 18.85 18.43
CA ASN A 13 1.35 17.55 18.05
C ASN A 13 1.97 16.94 16.77
N ALA A 14 2.73 17.73 15.99
CA ALA A 14 3.37 17.25 14.78
C ALA A 14 4.59 16.38 15.10
N ARG A 15 4.75 15.29 14.34
CA ARG A 15 5.80 14.28 14.55
C ARG A 15 6.49 13.98 13.22
N ARG A 16 7.81 14.14 13.20
CA ARG A 16 8.69 13.63 12.15
C ARG A 16 9.28 12.31 12.64
N GLY A 17 9.11 11.24 11.88
CA GLY A 17 9.66 9.94 12.24
C GLY A 17 10.02 9.08 11.04
N GLN A 18 10.50 7.87 11.28
CA GLN A 18 10.87 6.92 10.24
C GLN A 18 10.35 5.53 10.61
N LEU A 19 9.73 4.84 9.65
CA LEU A 19 9.42 3.43 9.71
C LEU A 19 10.49 2.66 8.94
N THR A 20 11.00 1.57 9.51
CA THR A 20 11.92 0.65 8.85
C THR A 20 11.24 -0.70 8.71
N PHE A 21 11.15 -1.18 7.47
CA PHE A 21 10.68 -2.49 7.07
C PHE A 21 11.83 -3.28 6.44
N GLU A 22 11.63 -4.59 6.22
CA GLU A 22 12.60 -5.40 5.48
C GLU A 22 12.79 -4.90 4.04
N ARG A 23 11.71 -4.38 3.44
CA ARG A 23 11.68 -3.89 2.05
C ARG A 23 11.93 -2.39 1.91
N GLY A 24 12.42 -1.70 2.95
CA GLY A 24 12.81 -0.29 2.86
C GLY A 24 12.38 0.57 4.05
N THR A 25 12.59 1.87 3.91
CA THR A 25 12.25 2.86 4.95
C THR A 25 11.22 3.86 4.44
N VAL A 26 10.35 4.33 5.35
CA VAL A 26 9.33 5.34 5.08
C VAL A 26 9.46 6.49 6.05
N GLN A 27 9.59 7.70 5.53
CA GLN A 27 9.59 8.94 6.28
C GLN A 27 8.15 9.34 6.61
N THR A 28 7.90 9.66 7.88
CA THR A 28 6.61 10.15 8.36
C THR A 28 6.68 11.64 8.67
N PRO A 29 5.66 12.45 8.34
CA PRO A 29 4.36 12.06 7.76
C PRO A 29 4.47 11.55 6.31
N ALA A 30 3.75 10.47 5.99
CA ALA A 30 3.81 9.80 4.69
C ALA A 30 2.44 9.90 3.99
N PHE A 31 2.46 10.12 2.68
CA PHE A 31 1.29 9.95 1.81
C PHE A 31 1.43 8.64 1.04
N MET A 32 0.38 7.83 1.01
CA MET A 32 0.37 6.51 0.37
C MET A 32 -0.52 6.55 -0.87
N PRO A 33 0.03 6.50 -2.10
CA PRO A 33 -0.75 6.27 -3.30
C PRO A 33 -1.52 4.95 -3.20
N VAL A 34 -2.79 4.97 -3.63
CA VAL A 34 -3.67 3.81 -3.53
C VAL A 34 -3.64 3.01 -4.83
N GLY A 35 -3.23 1.75 -4.73
CA GLY A 35 -3.27 0.76 -5.80
C GLY A 35 -4.58 -0.03 -5.76
N THR A 36 -5.48 0.22 -6.71
CA THR A 36 -6.69 -0.59 -6.92
C THR A 36 -6.46 -1.58 -8.05
N TYR A 37 -6.60 -2.88 -7.81
CA TYR A 37 -6.25 -3.96 -8.75
C TYR A 37 -4.76 -4.08 -9.06
N GLY A 38 -3.89 -3.78 -8.09
CA GLY A 38 -2.44 -3.98 -8.23
C GLY A 38 -1.73 -2.94 -9.11
N THR A 39 -2.40 -1.85 -9.46
CA THR A 39 -1.79 -0.68 -10.11
C THR A 39 -2.33 0.60 -9.48
N VAL A 40 -1.49 1.64 -9.43
CA VAL A 40 -1.98 3.01 -9.19
C VAL A 40 -2.59 3.47 -10.50
N LYS A 41 -3.87 3.87 -10.48
CA LYS A 41 -4.65 4.08 -11.70
C LYS A 41 -3.97 5.11 -12.62
N GLY A 42 -3.53 4.66 -13.79
CA GLY A 42 -2.93 5.51 -14.83
C GLY A 42 -1.44 5.80 -14.65
N MET A 43 -0.75 5.10 -13.75
CA MET A 43 0.70 5.26 -13.54
C MET A 43 1.40 3.89 -13.46
N THR A 44 2.58 3.82 -14.06
CA THR A 44 3.54 2.74 -13.88
C THR A 44 4.19 2.81 -12.48
N PRO A 45 4.68 1.69 -11.93
CA PRO A 45 5.41 1.70 -10.66
C PRO A 45 6.61 2.67 -10.65
N GLU A 46 7.28 2.83 -11.79
CA GLU A 46 8.40 3.76 -11.98
C GLU A 46 7.94 5.23 -11.85
N GLU A 47 6.82 5.59 -12.46
CA GLU A 47 6.24 6.94 -12.32
C GLU A 47 5.82 7.22 -10.88
N VAL A 48 5.19 6.24 -10.21
CA VAL A 48 4.81 6.36 -8.79
C VAL A 48 6.05 6.54 -7.92
N LYS A 49 7.11 5.77 -8.17
CA LYS A 49 8.40 5.95 -7.48
C LYS A 49 9.01 7.32 -7.76
N GLY A 50 8.90 7.82 -8.99
CA GLY A 50 9.34 9.16 -9.41
C GLY A 50 8.66 10.30 -8.65
N THR A 51 7.46 10.09 -8.11
CA THR A 51 6.79 11.08 -7.23
C THR A 51 7.42 11.22 -5.84
N GLY A 52 8.35 10.32 -5.47
CA GLY A 52 8.90 10.23 -4.11
C GLY A 52 8.06 9.36 -3.17
N ALA A 53 7.14 8.55 -3.71
CA ALA A 53 6.39 7.58 -2.90
C ALA A 53 7.34 6.54 -2.30
N GLU A 54 7.29 6.39 -0.97
CA GLU A 54 8.09 5.40 -0.23
C GLU A 54 7.27 4.18 0.18
N ILE A 55 5.94 4.24 0.07
CA ILE A 55 5.00 3.19 0.47
C ILE A 55 3.70 3.31 -0.32
N LEU A 56 3.13 2.17 -0.70
CA LEU A 56 1.84 2.09 -1.38
C LEU A 56 0.76 1.49 -0.47
N LEU A 57 -0.50 1.87 -0.72
CA LEU A 57 -1.66 1.20 -0.14
C LEU A 57 -2.27 0.25 -1.18
N GLY A 58 -2.19 -1.06 -0.93
CA GLY A 58 -2.79 -2.08 -1.77
C GLY A 58 -4.19 -2.46 -1.29
N ASN A 59 -5.19 -2.40 -2.19
CA ASN A 59 -6.55 -2.76 -1.82
C ASN A 59 -6.82 -4.27 -1.94
N THR A 60 -6.97 -4.97 -0.82
CA THR A 60 -7.08 -6.44 -0.81
C THR A 60 -8.41 -6.98 -1.34
N PHE A 61 -9.52 -6.25 -1.19
CA PHE A 61 -10.83 -6.66 -1.70
C PHE A 61 -10.82 -6.87 -3.21
N HIS A 62 -10.25 -5.90 -3.94
CA HIS A 62 -10.15 -5.99 -5.39
C HIS A 62 -9.19 -7.08 -5.82
N LEU A 63 -8.02 -7.20 -5.18
CA LEU A 63 -7.02 -8.23 -5.47
C LEU A 63 -7.56 -9.64 -5.23
N TRP A 64 -8.39 -9.81 -4.18
CA TRP A 64 -9.03 -11.08 -3.86
C TRP A 64 -10.14 -11.46 -4.84
N LEU A 65 -10.93 -10.50 -5.34
CA LEU A 65 -12.00 -10.76 -6.30
C LEU A 65 -11.48 -10.97 -7.73
N ARG A 66 -10.51 -10.18 -8.17
CA ARG A 66 -9.87 -10.28 -9.50
C ARG A 66 -8.43 -9.73 -9.40
N PRO A 67 -7.39 -10.54 -9.66
CA PRO A 67 -7.40 -11.82 -10.39
C PRO A 67 -7.66 -13.06 -9.52
N GLY A 68 -7.73 -12.93 -8.19
CA GLY A 68 -7.92 -14.04 -7.26
C GLY A 68 -6.61 -14.58 -6.68
N GLN A 69 -6.69 -15.26 -5.53
CA GLN A 69 -5.50 -15.71 -4.79
C GLN A 69 -4.63 -16.71 -5.57
N GLU A 70 -5.23 -17.56 -6.39
CA GLU A 70 -4.49 -18.55 -7.18
C GLU A 70 -3.60 -17.88 -8.23
N VAL A 71 -4.08 -16.81 -8.88
CA VAL A 71 -3.28 -16.03 -9.83
C VAL A 71 -2.16 -15.27 -9.13
N MET A 72 -2.43 -14.76 -7.92
CA MET A 72 -1.40 -14.11 -7.10
C MET A 72 -0.27 -15.06 -6.72
N LYS A 73 -0.59 -16.29 -6.29
CA LYS A 73 0.41 -17.31 -5.97
C LYS A 73 1.25 -17.69 -7.19
N MET A 74 0.66 -17.77 -8.38
CA MET A 74 1.40 -18.04 -9.62
C MET A 74 2.41 -16.94 -9.95
N HIS A 75 2.16 -15.70 -9.53
CA HIS A 75 3.06 -14.57 -9.74
C HIS A 75 4.05 -14.34 -8.58
N GLY A 76 4.08 -15.23 -7.57
CA GLY A 76 4.91 -15.07 -6.38
C GLY A 76 4.16 -14.35 -5.27
N ASP A 77 4.46 -13.06 -5.07
CA ASP A 77 3.78 -12.22 -4.09
C ASP A 77 3.18 -10.94 -4.70
N LEU A 78 2.56 -10.11 -3.85
CA LEU A 78 1.94 -8.86 -4.30
C LEU A 78 2.95 -7.86 -4.89
N HIS A 79 4.21 -7.88 -4.45
CA HIS A 79 5.27 -7.01 -4.97
C HIS A 79 5.58 -7.37 -6.41
N ASP A 80 5.68 -8.67 -6.70
CA ASP A 80 5.92 -9.18 -8.05
C ASP A 80 4.75 -8.86 -8.98
N PHE A 81 3.52 -9.05 -8.50
CA PHE A 81 2.32 -8.71 -9.27
C PHE A 81 2.21 -7.21 -9.57
N MET A 82 2.55 -6.35 -8.60
CA MET A 82 2.50 -4.89 -8.75
C MET A 82 3.76 -4.30 -9.38
N ASN A 83 4.80 -5.12 -9.61
CA ASN A 83 6.16 -4.68 -9.93
C ASN A 83 6.63 -3.53 -9.00
N TRP A 84 6.35 -3.67 -7.69
CA TRP A 84 6.72 -2.69 -6.66
C TRP A 84 7.53 -3.36 -5.56
N HIS A 85 8.81 -3.01 -5.44
CA HIS A 85 9.72 -3.65 -4.47
C HIS A 85 9.83 -2.92 -3.12
N GLY A 86 9.09 -1.82 -2.93
CA GLY A 86 9.06 -1.09 -1.67
C GLY A 86 7.99 -1.59 -0.69
N PRO A 87 7.85 -0.96 0.48
CA PRO A 87 6.77 -1.25 1.43
C PRO A 87 5.37 -1.14 0.82
N ILE A 88 4.48 -2.08 1.19
CA ILE A 88 3.05 -2.08 0.86
C ILE A 88 2.25 -2.23 2.15
N LEU A 89 1.25 -1.36 2.34
CA LEU A 89 0.21 -1.50 3.34
C LEU A 89 -1.04 -2.06 2.67
N THR A 90 -1.46 -3.25 3.08
CA THR A 90 -2.72 -3.86 2.62
C THR A 90 -3.86 -3.48 3.54
N ASP A 91 -4.96 -2.98 3.00
CA ASP A 91 -6.20 -2.82 3.78
C ASP A 91 -6.88 -4.18 4.00
N SER A 92 -7.90 -4.25 4.86
CA SER A 92 -8.65 -5.49 5.10
C SER A 92 -9.86 -5.69 4.19
N GLY A 93 -10.18 -4.72 3.32
CA GLY A 93 -11.35 -4.74 2.45
C GLY A 93 -12.70 -4.51 3.15
N GLY A 94 -12.75 -4.47 4.49
CA GLY A 94 -13.99 -4.32 5.26
C GLY A 94 -14.75 -3.03 4.95
N PHE A 95 -14.05 -1.94 4.66
CA PHE A 95 -14.68 -0.68 4.27
C PHE A 95 -15.43 -0.78 2.94
N GLN A 96 -14.93 -1.55 1.96
CA GLN A 96 -15.60 -1.73 0.67
C GLN A 96 -16.80 -2.66 0.77
N VAL A 97 -16.71 -3.70 1.61
CA VAL A 97 -17.85 -4.57 1.93
C VAL A 97 -18.98 -3.74 2.55
N PHE A 98 -18.65 -2.83 3.47
CA PHE A 98 -19.64 -1.97 4.12
C PHE A 98 -20.21 -0.88 3.18
N SER A 99 -19.37 -0.21 2.39
CA SER A 99 -19.80 0.91 1.53
C SER A 99 -20.61 0.46 0.31
N ARG A 100 -20.41 -0.77 -0.21
CA ARG A 100 -21.19 -1.31 -1.33
C ARG A 100 -22.52 -1.96 -0.93
N GLY A 101 -22.71 -2.29 0.36
CA GLY A 101 -23.96 -2.87 0.87
C GLY A 101 -25.18 -1.94 0.82
N LYS A 102 -24.98 -0.62 0.64
CA LYS A 102 -26.05 0.39 0.61
C LYS A 102 -26.49 0.84 -0.79
N MET A 103 -25.90 0.33 -1.87
CA MET A 103 -26.37 0.62 -3.24
C MET A 103 -27.38 -0.46 -3.67
N ARG A 104 -28.56 -0.42 -3.05
CA ARG A 104 -29.79 -1.07 -3.54
C ARG A 104 -30.91 -0.04 -3.43
N THR A 105 -31.09 0.72 -4.50
CA THR A 105 -32.31 1.47 -4.84
C THR A 105 -32.64 1.14 -6.27
#